data_AF-K0KAT9-F1
#
_entry.id   AF-K0KAT9-F1
#
_cell.length_a   1.000
_cell.length_b   1.000
_cell.length_c   1.000
_cell.angle_alpha   90.00
_cell.angle_beta   90.00
_cell.angle_gamma   90.00
#
_symmetry.space_group_name_H-M   'P 1'
#
loop_
_entity.id
_entity.type
_entity.pdbx_description
1 polymer ?
#
loop_
_entity_poly.entity_id
_entity_poly.type
_entity_poly.pdbx_seq_one_letter_code
_entity_poly.pdbx_strand_id
1 'polypeptide(L)' 'MNLEILGNTDPFLHAHVWPRYSWEPAEFVGGPVYRYPPARWGDPAHALAERHDDLRADLTAEVDRLAG' A
#
# COMPACT_ATOMS: atom_id res chain seq x y z
N MET A 1 5.49 -1.09 9.27
CA MET A 1 4.32 -1.57 8.50
C MET A 1 3.04 -1.04 9.12
N ASN A 2 2.00 -0.83 8.35
CA ASN A 2 0.63 -0.67 8.86
C ASN A 2 -0.29 -1.72 8.21
N LEU A 3 -1.15 -2.31 9.04
CA LEU A 3 -2.23 -3.19 8.62
C LEU A 3 -3.53 -2.54 9.10
N GLU A 4 -4.46 -2.30 8.17
CA GLU A 4 -5.67 -1.52 8.46
C GLU A 4 -6.90 -2.28 7.95
N ILE A 5 -7.92 -2.43 8.80
CA ILE A 5 -9.25 -2.91 8.43
C ILE A 5 -10.20 -1.73 8.62
N LEU A 6 -10.64 -1.14 7.52
CA LEU A 6 -11.54 0.01 7.49
C LEU A 6 -12.92 -0.43 7.00
N GLY A 7 -13.48 0.20 5.97
CA GLY A 7 -14.78 -0.16 5.40
C GLY A 7 -15.80 0.99 5.30
N ASN A 8 -15.40 2.23 5.60
CA ASN A 8 -16.29 3.39 5.49
C ASN A 8 -16.66 3.74 4.03
N THR A 9 -15.74 3.49 3.08
CA THR A 9 -15.94 3.79 1.65
C THR A 9 -16.58 2.61 0.91
N ASP A 10 -16.04 1.41 1.12
CA ASP A 10 -16.46 0.21 0.39
C ASP A 10 -16.99 -0.84 1.39
N PRO A 11 -18.29 -1.21 1.35
CA PRO A 11 -18.94 -2.02 2.38
C PRO A 11 -18.74 -3.53 2.16
N PHE A 12 -17.50 -3.96 1.94
CA PHE A 12 -17.10 -5.37 1.95
C PHE A 12 -15.84 -5.53 2.80
N LEU A 13 -15.65 -6.70 3.41
CA LEU A 13 -14.46 -6.96 4.24
C LEU A 13 -13.20 -6.89 3.36
N HIS A 14 -12.30 -6.00 3.72
CA HIS A 14 -10.99 -5.85 3.09
C HIS A 14 -9.98 -5.30 4.10
N ALA A 15 -8.70 -5.53 3.83
CA ALA A 15 -7.60 -4.98 4.61
C ALA A 15 -6.64 -4.24 3.69
N HIS A 16 -6.01 -3.19 4.19
CA HIS A 16 -4.92 -2.49 3.51
C HIS A 16 -3.60 -2.85 4.18
N VAL A 17 -2.58 -3.16 3.37
CA VAL A 17 -1.22 -3.48 3.83
C VAL A 17 -0.27 -2.41 3.30
N TRP A 18 0.33 -1.65 4.21
CA TRP A 18 1.21 -0.53 3.87
C TRP A 18 2.65 -0.79 4.34
N PRO A 19 3.62 -0.92 3.42
CA PRO A 19 5.03 -0.86 3.79
C PRO A 19 5.32 0.54 4.34
N ARG A 20 6.04 0.60 5.46
CA ARG A 20 6.49 1.86 6.05
C ARG A 20 8.00 1.94 5.99
N TYR A 21 8.51 3.12 5.68
CA TYR A 21 9.92 3.38 5.43
C TYR A 21 10.45 4.45 6.37
N SER A 22 11.71 4.32 6.76
CA SER A 22 12.39 5.26 7.67
C SER A 22 12.56 6.67 7.09
N TRP A 23 12.41 6.83 5.77
CA TRP A 23 12.50 8.11 5.08
C TRP A 23 11.17 8.85 4.97
N GLU A 24 10.06 8.24 5.40
CA GLU A 24 8.76 8.92 5.43
C GLU A 24 8.77 10.10 6.43
N PRO A 25 8.01 11.18 6.16
CA PRO A 25 7.90 12.28 7.10
C PRO A 25 7.36 11.82 8.47
N ALA A 26 8.03 12.25 9.54
CA ALA A 26 7.80 11.77 10.90
C ALA A 26 6.36 12.05 11.39
N GLU A 27 5.75 13.12 10.89
CA GLU A 27 4.37 13.50 11.19
C GLU A 27 3.32 12.51 10.64
N PHE A 28 3.69 11.68 9.66
CA PHE A 28 2.78 10.72 9.03
C PHE A 28 3.16 9.25 9.25
N VAL A 29 4.45 8.94 9.43
CA VAL A 29 4.98 7.55 9.50
C VAL A 29 4.31 6.67 10.56
N GLY A 30 3.80 7.28 11.64
CA GLY A 30 3.21 6.58 12.78
C GLY A 30 1.71 6.28 12.69
N GLY A 31 1.00 6.68 11.63
CA GLY A 31 -0.44 6.40 11.57
C GLY A 31 -1.00 6.33 10.15
N PRO A 32 -2.33 6.47 10.00
CA PRO A 32 -3.00 6.07 8.77
C PRO A 32 -2.54 6.87 7.56
N VAL A 33 -2.33 6.16 6.45
CA VAL A 33 -1.77 6.73 5.23
C VAL A 33 -2.70 7.74 4.56
N TYR A 34 -4.01 7.67 4.78
CA TYR A 34 -4.97 8.64 4.21
C TYR A 34 -4.76 10.08 4.71
N ARG A 35 -3.88 10.30 5.70
CA ARG A 35 -3.48 11.64 6.17
C ARG A 35 -2.42 12.31 5.28
N TYR A 36 -1.78 11.57 4.37
CA TYR A 36 -0.88 12.19 3.39
C TYR A 36 -1.65 13.16 2.50
N PRO A 37 -1.00 14.24 1.99
CA PRO A 37 -1.66 15.23 1.14
C PRO A 37 -2.40 14.58 -0.04
N PRO A 38 -3.64 15.00 -0.37
CA PRO A 38 -4.43 14.42 -1.45
C PRO A 38 -3.68 14.36 -2.80
N ALA A 39 -2.82 15.33 -3.08
CA ALA A 39 -1.99 15.37 -4.29
C ALA A 39 -1.08 14.14 -4.45
N ARG A 40 -0.68 13.46 -3.37
CA ARG A 40 0.14 12.24 -3.42
C ARG A 40 -0.62 11.06 -4.02
N TRP A 41 -1.93 11.00 -3.84
CA TRP A 41 -2.78 9.88 -4.27
C TRP A 41 -3.08 9.89 -5.77
N GLY A 42 -3.03 11.07 -6.40
CA GLY A 42 -3.25 11.26 -7.83
C GLY A 42 -1.97 11.53 -8.63
N ASP A 43 -0.78 11.45 -8.01
CA ASP A 43 0.48 11.77 -8.68
C ASP A 43 0.80 10.72 -9.75
N PRO A 44 0.88 11.09 -11.05
CA PRO A 44 1.21 10.16 -12.13
C PRO A 44 2.56 9.46 -11.94
N ALA A 45 3.50 10.06 -11.20
CA ALA A 45 4.78 9.43 -10.88
C ALA A 45 4.63 8.15 -10.03
N HIS A 46 3.50 7.98 -9.34
CA HIS A 46 3.19 6.80 -8.53
C HIS A 46 2.19 5.85 -9.20
N ALA A 47 1.70 6.18 -10.40
CA ALA A 47 0.81 5.29 -11.15
C ALA A 47 1.52 3.98 -11.53
N LEU A 48 0.76 2.89 -11.52
CA LEU A 48 1.24 1.58 -11.96
C LEU A 48 1.81 1.66 -13.39
N ALA A 49 2.93 0.97 -13.61
CA ALA A 49 3.68 0.92 -14.86
C ALA A 49 4.67 -0.26 -14.82
N GLU A 50 5.32 -0.54 -15.95
CA GLU A 50 6.28 -1.65 -16.16
C GLU A 50 7.37 -1.75 -15.07
N ARG A 51 7.79 -0.62 -14.48
CA ARG A 51 8.75 -0.58 -13.36
C ARG A 51 8.32 -1.37 -12.12
N HIS A 52 7.06 -1.78 -12.03
CA HIS A 52 6.53 -2.55 -10.88
C HIS A 52 6.35 -4.04 -11.21
N ASP A 53 6.64 -4.48 -12.43
CA ASP A 53 6.32 -5.84 -12.87
C ASP A 53 7.11 -6.89 -12.08
N ASP A 54 8.40 -6.66 -11.86
CA ASP A 54 9.25 -7.56 -11.06
C ASP A 54 8.72 -7.71 -9.62
N LEU A 55 8.41 -6.58 -8.96
CA LEU A 55 7.86 -6.60 -7.60
C LEU A 55 6.51 -7.34 -7.54
N ARG A 56 5.68 -7.18 -8.57
CA ARG A 56 4.40 -7.90 -8.64
C ARG A 56 4.61 -9.40 -8.83
N ALA A 57 5.55 -9.80 -9.68
CA ALA A 57 5.89 -11.21 -9.89
C ALA A 57 6.39 -11.86 -8.60
N ASP A 58 7.28 -11.18 -7.85
CA ASP A 58 7.80 -11.65 -6.57
C ASP A 58 6.68 -11.81 -5.53
N LEU A 59 5.81 -10.81 -5.40
CA LEU A 59 4.67 -10.88 -4.48
C LEU A 59 3.69 -12.00 -4.84
N THR A 60 3.40 -12.19 -6.13
CA THR A 60 2.54 -13.29 -6.59
C THR A 60 3.16 -14.64 -6.26
N ALA A 61 4.43 -14.86 -6.59
CA ALA A 61 5.11 -16.11 -6.32
C ALA A 61 5.12 -16.45 -4.82
N GLU A 62 5.34 -15.45 -3.96
CA GLU A 62 5.35 -15.67 -2.51
C GLU A 62 3.94 -15.96 -1.96
N VAL A 63 2.90 -15.29 -2.46
CA VAL A 63 1.51 -15.59 -2.08
C VAL A 63 1.14 -17.00 -2.49
N ASP A 64 1.46 -17.41 -3.72
CA ASP A 64 1.20 -18.77 -4.22
C ASP A 64 1.93 -19.82 -3.38
N ARG A 65 3.19 -19.56 -3.00
CA ARG A 65 3.99 -20.43 -2.14
C ARG A 65 3.38 -20.60 -0.74
N LEU A 66 2.76 -19.56 -0.18
CA LEU A 66 2.13 -19.59 1.14
C LEU A 66 0.71 -20.20 1.11
N ALA A 67 0.05 -20.18 -0.05
CA ALA A 67 -1.29 -20.70 -0.24
C ALA A 67 -1.33 -22.21 -0.57
N GLY A 68 -0.22 -22.78 -1.06
CA GLY A 68 -0.03 -24.22 -1.28
C GLY A 68 0.41 -24.96 -0.02
#